data_AF-A0A550GKF6-F1
#
_entry.id   AF-A0A550GKF6-F1
#
_cell.length_a   1.000
_cell.length_b   1.000
_cell.length_c   1.000
_cell.angle_alpha   90.00
_cell.angle_beta   90.00
_cell.angle_gamma   90.00
#
_symmetry.space_group_name_H-M   'P 1'
#
loop_
_entity.id
_entity.type
_entity.pdbx_description
1 polymer ?
#
loop_
_entity_poly.entity_id
_entity_poly.type
_entity_poly.pdbx_seq_one_letter_code
_entity_poly.pdbx_strand_id
1 'polypeptide(L)'
;MLITRATMVYCSRCGRELPEEANFCPKCGARTKKGVEEGVSIPREELREGLSAIGVEIEAALTEAGREVQRALGEARDGIKEAAERKTLVCPHCGERNRSAARFCYSCGESLERPS
;
A
#
# COMPACT_ATOMS: atom_id res chain seq x y z
N MET A 1 -50.95 22.84 -17.39
CA MET A 1 -49.67 22.31 -16.87
C MET A 1 -49.05 23.40 -16.02
N LEU A 2 -49.18 23.32 -14.69
CA LEU A 2 -48.53 24.28 -13.79
C LEU A 2 -47.07 23.85 -13.63
N ILE A 3 -46.15 24.66 -14.14
CA ILE A 3 -44.72 24.49 -13.89
C ILE A 3 -44.48 25.05 -12.48
N THR A 4 -44.46 24.19 -11.46
CA THR A 4 -43.98 24.58 -10.14
C THR A 4 -42.50 24.94 -10.27
N ARG A 5 -42.18 26.21 -10.03
CA ARG A 5 -40.83 26.74 -10.14
C ARG A 5 -40.01 26.19 -8.98
N ALA A 6 -39.13 25.23 -9.25
CA ALA A 6 -38.25 24.65 -8.23
C ALA A 6 -37.30 25.73 -7.70
N THR A 7 -37.35 25.99 -6.41
CA THR A 7 -36.40 26.86 -5.72
C THR A 7 -35.04 26.17 -5.64
N MET A 8 -33.98 26.93 -5.95
CA MET A 8 -32.61 26.43 -6.00
C MET A 8 -31.80 27.01 -4.84
N VAL A 9 -30.91 26.20 -4.28
CA VAL A 9 -30.00 26.55 -3.19
C VAL A 9 -28.58 26.10 -3.53
N TYR A 10 -27.58 26.60 -2.79
CA TYR A 10 -26.19 26.17 -2.97
C TYR A 10 -25.75 25.27 -1.82
N CYS A 11 -25.06 24.18 -2.15
CA CYS A 11 -24.44 23.30 -1.17
C CYS A 11 -23.41 24.07 -0.34
N SER A 12 -23.61 24.15 0.98
CA SER A 12 -22.71 24.83 1.92
C SER A 12 -21.29 24.25 1.97
N ARG A 13 -21.09 23.00 1.55
CA ARG A 13 -19.77 22.34 1.56
C ARG A 13 -18.97 22.50 0.27
N CYS A 14 -19.63 22.46 -0.90
CA CYS A 14 -18.93 22.36 -2.19
C CYS A 14 -19.41 23.33 -3.27
N GLY A 15 -20.36 24.21 -2.93
CA GLY A 15 -20.85 25.28 -3.80
C GLY A 15 -21.72 24.85 -4.99
N ARG A 16 -22.01 23.55 -5.16
CA ARG A 16 -22.91 23.09 -6.23
C ARG A 16 -24.33 23.59 -6.00
N GLU A 17 -24.98 24.05 -7.06
CA GLU A 17 -26.41 24.36 -7.10
C GLU A 17 -27.25 23.08 -6.96
N LEU A 18 -28.26 23.12 -6.09
CA LEU A 18 -29.11 22.00 -5.71
C LEU A 18 -30.58 22.44 -5.69
N PRO A 19 -31.52 21.53 -5.95
CA PRO A 19 -32.92 21.76 -5.56
C PRO A 19 -33.02 21.99 -4.05
N GLU A 20 -33.92 22.87 -3.62
CA GLU A 20 -34.17 23.13 -2.19
C GLU A 20 -34.61 21.86 -1.44
N GLU A 21 -35.30 20.96 -2.13
CA GLU A 21 -35.82 19.69 -1.60
C GLU A 21 -34.74 18.61 -1.44
N ALA A 22 -33.52 18.85 -1.93
CA ALA A 22 -32.47 17.83 -1.92
C ALA A 22 -32.00 17.59 -0.48
N ASN A 23 -32.12 16.35 0.02
CA ASN A 23 -31.64 15.98 1.36
C ASN A 23 -30.12 15.77 1.46
N PHE A 24 -29.48 15.46 0.32
CA PHE A 24 -28.03 15.29 0.21
C PHE A 24 -27.50 15.94 -1.07
N CYS A 25 -26.27 16.43 -1.04
CA CYS A 25 -25.57 16.93 -2.22
C CYS A 25 -24.99 15.76 -3.05
N PRO A 26 -25.38 15.57 -4.32
CA PRO A 26 -24.89 14.48 -5.16
C PRO A 26 -23.42 14.62 -5.56
N LYS A 27 -22.82 15.82 -5.41
CA LYS A 27 -21.40 16.04 -5.71
C LYS A 27 -20.48 15.62 -4.57
N CYS A 28 -20.88 15.85 -3.32
CA CYS A 28 -19.97 15.70 -2.17
C CYS A 28 -20.55 14.92 -0.99
N GLY A 29 -21.78 14.42 -1.11
CA GLY A 29 -22.46 13.63 -0.08
C GLY A 29 -22.88 14.41 1.17
N ALA A 30 -22.64 15.73 1.23
CA ALA A 30 -23.03 16.52 2.39
C ALA A 30 -24.55 16.52 2.56
N ARG A 31 -25.02 16.25 3.78
CA ARG A 31 -26.42 16.46 4.14
C ARG A 31 -26.74 17.95 4.05
N THR A 32 -27.85 18.29 3.41
CA THR A 32 -28.30 19.67 3.25
C THR A 32 -29.07 20.15 4.48
N LYS A 33 -29.47 21.42 4.50
CA LYS A 33 -30.37 21.96 5.53
C LYS A 33 -31.70 21.19 5.56
N LYS A 34 -32.29 20.95 4.38
CA LYS A 34 -33.53 20.17 4.23
C LYS A 34 -33.42 18.78 4.86
N GLY A 35 -32.33 18.06 4.55
CA GLY A 35 -32.11 16.72 5.12
C GLY A 35 -31.87 16.72 6.63
N VAL A 36 -31.42 17.84 7.21
CA VAL A 36 -31.33 18.02 8.66
C VAL A 36 -32.71 18.29 9.26
N GLU A 37 -33.48 19.20 8.67
CA GLU A 37 -34.83 19.59 9.12
C GLU A 37 -35.82 18.42 9.05
N GLU A 38 -35.76 17.60 8.01
CA GLU A 38 -36.59 16.39 7.85
C GLU A 38 -36.11 15.21 8.70
N GLY A 39 -35.02 15.37 9.46
CA GLY A 39 -34.45 14.29 10.26
C GLY A 39 -33.91 13.12 9.43
N VAL A 40 -33.76 13.29 8.10
CA VAL A 40 -33.26 12.26 7.19
C VAL A 40 -31.81 11.97 7.54
N SER A 41 -31.60 10.82 8.16
CA SER A 41 -30.28 10.38 8.57
C SER A 41 -29.75 9.26 7.70
N ILE A 42 -28.42 9.22 7.55
CA ILE A 42 -27.76 8.01 7.05
C ILE A 42 -28.07 6.91 8.09
N PRO A 43 -28.49 5.71 7.68
CA PRO A 43 -28.71 4.60 8.61
C PRO A 43 -27.38 4.22 9.27
N ARG A 44 -27.08 4.84 10.41
CA ARG A 44 -25.74 4.77 11.03
C ARG A 44 -25.38 3.34 11.43
N GLU A 45 -26.36 2.59 11.92
CA GLU A 45 -26.15 1.21 12.36
C GLU A 45 -25.87 0.29 11.18
N GLU A 46 -26.69 0.32 10.13
CA GLU A 46 -26.48 -0.47 8.90
C GLU A 46 -25.14 -0.12 8.23
N LEU A 47 -24.77 1.17 8.20
CA LEU A 47 -23.47 1.60 7.69
C LEU A 47 -22.31 1.11 8.58
N ARG A 48 -22.47 1.16 9.92
CA ARG A 48 -21.45 0.66 10.86
C ARG A 48 -21.24 -0.84 10.67
N GLU A 49 -22.32 -1.61 10.58
CA GLU A 49 -22.27 -3.05 10.38
C GLU A 49 -21.59 -3.40 9.04
N GLY A 50 -21.99 -2.73 7.96
CA GLY A 50 -21.39 -2.92 6.64
C GLY A 50 -19.89 -2.60 6.63
N LEU A 51 -19.48 -1.48 7.22
CA LEU A 51 -18.06 -1.09 7.28
C LEU A 51 -17.24 -2.00 8.20
N SER A 52 -17.81 -2.48 9.31
CA SER A 52 -17.15 -3.45 10.19
C SER A 52 -16.87 -4.77 9.49
N ALA A 53 -17.86 -5.30 8.75
CA ALA A 53 -17.69 -6.55 7.99
C ALA A 53 -16.60 -6.41 6.93
N ILE A 54 -16.63 -5.33 6.14
CA ILE A 54 -15.61 -5.03 5.14
C ILE A 54 -14.22 -4.86 5.80
N GLY A 55 -14.18 -4.20 6.95
CA GLY A 55 -12.93 -3.98 7.70
C GLY A 55 -12.24 -5.29 8.09
N VAL A 56 -12.99 -6.27 8.58
CA VAL A 56 -12.44 -7.59 8.97
C VAL A 56 -11.82 -8.31 7.78
N GLU A 57 -12.48 -8.29 6.63
CA GLU A 57 -11.97 -8.94 5.41
C GLU A 57 -10.69 -8.27 4.90
N ILE A 58 -10.66 -6.93 4.90
CA ILE A 58 -9.49 -6.15 4.50
C ILE A 58 -8.31 -6.42 5.45
N GLU A 59 -8.55 -6.41 6.76
CA GLU A 59 -7.52 -6.66 7.76
C GLU A 59 -6.91 -8.06 7.60
N ALA A 60 -7.75 -9.08 7.36
CA ALA A 60 -7.28 -10.43 7.11
C ALA A 60 -6.40 -10.51 5.84
N ALA A 61 -6.83 -9.89 4.75
CA ALA A 61 -6.08 -9.87 3.49
C ALA A 61 -4.73 -9.15 3.63
N LEU A 62 -4.71 -7.99 4.29
CA LEU A 62 -3.49 -7.22 4.53
C LEU A 62 -2.53 -7.95 5.48
N THR A 63 -3.06 -8.65 6.48
CA THR A 63 -2.24 -9.46 7.39
C THR A 63 -1.53 -10.58 6.64
N GLU A 64 -2.23 -11.28 5.73
CA GLU A 64 -1.62 -12.34 4.95
C GLU A 64 -0.56 -11.81 3.98
N ALA A 65 -0.87 -10.74 3.24
CA ALA A 65 0.09 -10.06 2.38
C ALA A 65 1.34 -9.60 3.16
N GLY A 66 1.15 -9.08 4.39
CA GLY A 66 2.24 -8.68 5.26
C GLY A 66 3.16 -9.84 5.65
N ARG A 67 2.60 -11.03 5.92
CA ARG A 67 3.38 -12.23 6.24
C ARG A 67 4.24 -12.69 5.06
N GLU A 68 3.70 -12.63 3.84
CA GLU A 68 4.44 -13.00 2.64
C GLU A 68 5.65 -12.08 2.40
N VAL A 69 5.46 -10.76 2.55
CA VAL A 69 6.54 -9.77 2.46
C VAL A 69 7.60 -10.02 3.53
N GLN A 70 7.19 -10.27 4.77
CA GLN A 70 8.11 -10.57 5.87
C GLN A 70 8.93 -11.83 5.59
N ARG A 71 8.32 -12.88 5.02
CA ARG A 71 9.01 -14.13 4.65
C ARG A 71 10.06 -13.86 3.58
N ALA A 72 9.70 -13.19 2.49
CA ALA A 72 10.61 -12.89 1.39
C ALA A 72 11.81 -12.04 1.85
N LEU A 73 11.57 -11.05 2.71
CA LEU A 73 12.64 -10.24 3.30
C LEU A 73 13.54 -11.05 4.24
N GLY A 74 12.96 -12.00 4.98
CA GLY A 74 13.71 -12.95 5.81
C GLY A 74 14.69 -13.78 5.00
N GLU A 75 14.22 -14.39 3.91
CA GLU A 75 15.04 -15.20 3.01
C GLU A 75 16.16 -14.38 2.36
N ALA A 76 15.86 -13.18 1.88
CA ALA A 76 16.85 -12.27 1.31
C ALA A 76 17.93 -11.89 2.34
N ARG A 77 17.52 -11.58 3.58
CA ARG A 77 18.44 -11.26 4.67
C ARG A 77 19.37 -12.43 4.98
N ASP A 78 18.85 -13.65 5.05
CA ASP A 78 19.66 -14.82 5.37
C ASP A 78 20.62 -15.16 4.23
N GLY A 79 20.21 -14.97 2.97
CA GLY A 79 21.11 -15.07 1.82
C GLY A 79 22.27 -14.06 1.85
N ILE A 80 22.01 -12.82 2.30
CA ILE A 80 23.06 -11.80 2.48
C ILE A 80 24.03 -12.20 3.60
N LYS A 81 23.53 -12.70 4.75
CA LYS A 81 24.39 -13.18 5.84
C LYS A 81 25.29 -14.31 5.37
N GLU A 82 24.72 -15.31 4.69
CA GLU A 82 25.49 -16.42 4.15
C GLU A 82 26.56 -15.94 3.17
N ALA A 83 26.22 -14.99 2.29
CA ALA A 83 27.18 -14.40 1.36
C ALA A 83 28.30 -13.62 2.06
N ALA A 84 28.00 -12.91 3.15
CA ALA A 84 28.99 -12.18 3.94
C ALA A 84 29.96 -13.11 4.68
N GLU A 85 29.49 -14.29 5.09
CA GLU A 85 30.29 -15.29 5.81
C GLU A 85 31.13 -16.20 4.88
N ARG A 86 30.87 -16.17 3.56
CA ARG A 86 31.64 -16.96 2.59
C ARG A 86 33.11 -16.57 2.60
N LYS A 87 33.97 -17.60 2.68
CA LYS A 87 35.43 -17.45 2.68
C LYS A 87 35.90 -16.69 1.43
N THR A 88 36.82 -15.77 1.64
CA THR A 88 37.51 -15.01 0.58
C THR A 88 39.00 -15.26 0.65
N LEU A 89 39.68 -15.10 -0.49
CA LEU A 89 41.13 -15.12 -0.58
C LEU A 89 41.61 -13.87 -1.33
N VAL A 90 42.82 -13.43 -1.04
CA VAL A 90 43.43 -12.27 -1.70
C VAL A 90 44.31 -12.77 -2.83
N CYS A 91 44.19 -12.19 -4.02
CA CYS A 91 45.03 -12.52 -5.16
C CYS A 91 46.48 -12.07 -4.88
N PRO A 92 47.47 -12.96 -4.96
CA PRO A 92 48.85 -12.60 -4.67
C PRO A 92 49.49 -11.69 -5.73
N HIS A 93 48.96 -11.68 -6.97
CA HIS A 93 49.51 -10.89 -8.07
C HIS A 93 49.04 -9.42 -8.03
N CYS A 94 47.74 -9.17 -7.81
CA CYS A 94 47.17 -7.81 -7.85
C CYS A 94 46.56 -7.32 -6.53
N GLY A 95 46.45 -8.17 -5.50
CA GLY A 95 45.86 -7.80 -4.20
C GLY A 95 44.33 -7.81 -4.15
N GLU A 96 43.64 -8.17 -5.23
CA GLU A 96 42.17 -8.19 -5.27
C GLU A 96 41.55 -9.28 -4.38
N ARG A 97 40.41 -9.01 -3.74
CA ARG A 97 39.71 -10.00 -2.92
C ARG A 97 38.76 -10.85 -3.79
N ASN A 98 39.02 -12.14 -3.84
CA ASN A 98 38.29 -13.11 -4.65
C ASN A 98 37.53 -14.11 -3.76
N ARG A 99 36.49 -14.75 -4.32
CA ARG A 99 35.84 -15.89 -3.65
C ARG A 99 36.86 -17.00 -3.44
N SER A 100 36.83 -17.69 -2.29
CA SER A 100 37.83 -18.73 -2.01
C SER A 100 37.76 -19.94 -2.96
N ALA A 101 36.65 -20.10 -3.69
CA ALA A 101 36.46 -21.14 -4.71
C ALA A 101 36.78 -20.65 -6.13
N ALA A 102 37.24 -19.40 -6.31
CA ALA A 102 37.62 -18.88 -7.61
C ALA A 102 38.90 -19.57 -8.10
N ARG A 103 38.90 -20.05 -9.35
CA ARG A 103 40.08 -20.63 -10.00
C ARG A 103 41.01 -19.58 -10.60
N PHE A 104 40.45 -18.43 -10.99
CA PHE A 104 41.18 -17.30 -11.56
C PHE A 104 40.74 -16.00 -10.90
N CYS A 105 41.63 -15.01 -10.83
CA CYS A 105 41.31 -13.69 -10.31
C CYS A 105 40.37 -12.96 -11.26
N TYR A 106 39.25 -12.44 -10.76
CA TYR A 106 38.27 -11.74 -11.61
C TYR A 106 38.78 -10.37 -12.13
N SER A 107 39.82 -9.82 -11.49
CA SER A 107 40.38 -8.52 -11.83
C SER A 107 41.57 -8.63 -12.78
N CYS A 108 42.56 -9.49 -12.48
CA CYS A 108 43.78 -9.60 -13.28
C CYS A 108 43.96 -10.92 -14.05
N GLY A 109 43.06 -11.89 -13.89
CA GLY A 109 43.10 -13.18 -14.60
C GLY A 109 44.11 -14.22 -14.07
N GLU A 110 44.93 -13.86 -13.09
CA GLU A 110 45.94 -14.77 -12.50
C GLU A 110 45.30 -16.04 -11.91
N SER A 111 45.98 -17.18 -12.01
CA SER A 111 45.50 -18.43 -11.41
C SER A 111 45.50 -18.33 -9.88
N LEU A 112 44.40 -18.77 -9.26
CA LEU A 112 44.20 -18.81 -7.81
C LEU A 112 44.12 -20.26 -7.29
N GLU A 113 44.41 -21.26 -8.13
CA GLU A 113 44.42 -22.66 -7.72
C GLU A 113 45.44 -22.89 -6.59
N ARG A 114 45.03 -23.62 -5.55
CA ARG A 114 45.93 -23.95 -4.44
C ARG A 114 47.00 -24.94 -4.93
N PRO A 115 48.30 -24.67 -4.72
CA PRO A 115 49.32 -25.68 -4.97
C PRO A 115 49.05 -26.90 -4.08
N SER A 116 49.21 -28.08 -4.67
CA SER A 116 48.99 -29.40 -4.04
C SER A 116 50.05 -29.72 -2.99
#